data_AF-A0A1E1WKR1-F1
#
_entry.id   AF-A0A1E1WKR1-F1
#
_cell.length_a   1.000
_cell.length_b   1.000
_cell.length_c   1.000
_cell.angle_alpha   90.00
_cell.angle_beta   90.00
_cell.angle_gamma   90.00
#
_symmetry.space_group_name_H-M   'P 1'
#
loop_
_entity.id
_entity.type
_entity.pdbx_description
1 polymer ?
#
loop_
_entity_poly.entity_id
_entity_poly.type
_entity_poly.pdbx_seq_one_letter_code
_entity_poly.pdbx_strand_id
1 'polypeptide(L)'
;SSHFRVTRALRPIFLVDTRHCGGVRRFIRQILQSLPPIVDMLGLLMFFVVTYSLLGYYLFSEHVDNGHFQTISDSFVSMFVLLTTANFPDVMMPSYAKSKWYALFFILYIITVLYVLMNLMLAVVYETFTRIEREKCRALLLHRRRATRHAFRLLVSRRAPLAVRLRHFAGLMRHYAPHY
;
A
#
# COMPACT_ATOMS: atom_id res chain seq x y z
N SER A 1 21.32 26.11 21.33
CA SER A 1 20.26 25.73 20.37
C SER A 1 20.63 24.37 19.79
N SER A 2 19.91 23.30 20.14
CA SER A 2 20.20 21.96 19.61
C SER A 2 19.90 21.95 18.11
N HIS A 3 20.94 21.90 17.27
CA HIS A 3 20.80 21.70 15.84
C HIS A 3 19.92 20.47 15.59
N PHE A 4 18.81 20.65 14.88
CA PHE A 4 17.87 19.59 14.54
C PHE A 4 18.60 18.55 13.66
N ARG A 5 18.98 17.40 14.26
CA ARG A 5 19.78 16.37 13.60
C ARG A 5 18.92 15.42 12.74
N VAL A 6 18.22 15.97 11.75
CA VAL A 6 17.35 15.23 10.79
C VAL A 6 18.10 14.07 10.14
N THR A 7 19.40 14.23 9.90
CA THR A 7 20.28 13.21 9.33
C THR A 7 20.36 11.91 10.15
N ARG A 8 19.95 11.92 11.43
CA ARG A 8 19.84 10.70 12.24
C ARG A 8 18.67 9.81 11.80
N ALA A 9 17.56 10.38 11.33
CA ALA A 9 16.40 9.62 10.87
C ALA A 9 16.67 8.85 9.57
N LEU A 10 17.70 9.25 8.79
CA LEU A 10 18.14 8.55 7.59
C LEU A 10 19.09 7.38 7.88
N ARG A 11 19.60 7.26 9.11
CA ARG A 11 20.55 6.19 9.48
C ARG A 11 20.05 4.76 9.25
N PRO A 12 18.76 4.43 9.43
CA PRO A 12 18.23 3.11 9.11
C PRO A 12 18.45 2.70 7.65
N ILE A 13 18.62 3.65 6.72
CA ILE A 13 18.92 3.36 5.31
C ILE A 13 20.29 2.68 5.16
N PHE A 14 21.30 3.10 5.95
CA PHE A 14 22.61 2.43 5.94
C PHE A 14 22.53 0.99 6.47
N LEU A 15 21.63 0.73 7.41
CA LEU A 15 21.32 -0.62 7.89
C LEU A 15 20.68 -1.48 6.78
N VAL A 16 19.74 -0.91 6.03
CA VAL A 16 19.10 -1.59 4.88
C VAL A 16 20.08 -1.85 3.74
N ASP A 17 21.08 -0.98 3.55
CA ASP A 17 22.09 -1.14 2.48
C ASP A 17 23.26 -2.07 2.86
N THR A 18 23.25 -2.60 4.09
CA THR A 18 24.26 -3.57 4.52
C THR A 18 24.06 -4.90 3.75
N ARG A 19 25.17 -5.52 3.32
CA ARG A 19 25.18 -6.77 2.50
C ARG A 19 24.37 -7.93 3.12
N HIS A 20 24.29 -7.99 4.45
CA HIS A 20 23.51 -8.99 5.20
C HIS A 20 21.98 -8.76 5.12
N CYS A 21 21.52 -7.52 4.90
CA CYS A 21 20.11 -7.13 4.87
C CYS A 21 19.53 -7.06 3.45
N GLY A 22 20.14 -7.76 2.48
CA GLY A 22 19.68 -7.75 1.09
C GLY A 22 18.23 -8.20 0.89
N GLY A 23 17.71 -9.06 1.78
CA GLY A 23 16.29 -9.44 1.80
C GLY A 23 15.36 -8.27 2.17
N VAL A 24 15.73 -7.50 3.20
CA VAL A 24 14.99 -6.32 3.66
C VAL A 24 14.93 -5.26 2.56
N ARG A 25 16.07 -4.99 1.90
CA ARG A 25 16.13 -4.05 0.77
C ARG A 25 15.21 -4.46 -0.39
N ARG A 26 15.15 -5.77 -0.70
CA ARG A 26 14.22 -6.29 -1.72
C ARG A 26 12.77 -6.09 -1.31
N PHE A 27 12.44 -6.36 -0.05
CA PHE A 27 11.08 -6.21 0.47
C PHE A 27 10.61 -4.74 0.48
N ILE A 28 11.46 -3.81 0.93
CA ILE A 28 11.15 -2.37 0.90
C ILE A 28 10.93 -1.89 -0.54
N ARG A 29 11.80 -2.31 -1.48
CA ARG A 29 11.62 -1.98 -2.90
C ARG A 29 10.28 -2.51 -3.44
N GLN A 30 9.88 -3.72 -3.01
CA GLN A 30 8.60 -4.30 -3.41
C GLN A 30 7.41 -3.50 -2.89
N ILE A 31 7.44 -3.05 -1.62
CA ILE A 31 6.39 -2.18 -1.04
C ILE A 31 6.27 -0.89 -1.85
N LEU A 32 7.41 -0.22 -2.11
CA LEU A 32 7.43 1.02 -2.88
C LEU A 32 6.97 0.83 -4.32
N GLN A 33 7.25 -0.33 -4.94
CA GLN A 33 6.76 -0.65 -6.28
C GLN A 33 5.26 -0.99 -6.33
N SER A 34 4.67 -1.44 -5.22
CA SER A 34 3.22 -1.65 -5.11
C SER A 34 2.43 -0.39 -4.75
N LEU A 35 3.12 0.69 -4.37
CA LEU A 35 2.51 1.95 -3.95
C LEU A 35 1.85 2.79 -5.08
N PRO A 36 2.33 2.82 -6.34
CA PRO A 36 1.77 3.73 -7.35
C PRO A 36 0.25 3.54 -7.59
N PRO A 37 -0.28 2.30 -7.73
CA PRO A 37 -1.73 2.10 -7.87
C PRO A 37 -2.54 2.55 -6.64
N ILE A 38 -1.92 2.54 -5.45
CA ILE A 38 -2.56 2.99 -4.21
C ILE A 38 -2.65 4.52 -4.20
N VAL A 39 -1.65 5.22 -4.75
CA VAL A 39 -1.63 6.69 -4.83
C VAL A 39 -2.77 7.22 -5.69
N ASP A 40 -3.09 6.57 -6.81
CA ASP A 40 -4.21 6.99 -7.67
C ASP A 40 -5.55 6.96 -6.92
N MET A 41 -5.81 5.89 -6.17
CA MET A 41 -7.01 5.74 -5.35
C MET A 41 -7.02 6.69 -4.15
N LEU A 42 -5.88 6.91 -3.51
CA LEU A 42 -5.72 7.93 -2.46
C LEU A 42 -6.02 9.33 -3.02
N GLY A 43 -5.61 9.64 -4.25
CA GLY A 43 -5.93 10.90 -4.91
C GLY A 43 -7.44 11.12 -5.05
N LEU A 44 -8.16 10.08 -5.49
CA LEU A 44 -9.63 10.12 -5.57
C LEU A 44 -10.27 10.34 -4.18
N LEU A 45 -9.80 9.63 -3.17
CA LEU A 45 -10.28 9.78 -1.80
C LEU A 45 -10.07 11.22 -1.28
N MET A 46 -8.86 11.75 -1.46
CA MET A 46 -8.52 13.11 -1.05
C MET A 46 -9.34 14.16 -1.81
N PHE A 47 -9.66 13.93 -3.08
CA PHE A 47 -10.55 14.81 -3.84
C PHE A 47 -11.95 14.91 -3.21
N PHE A 48 -12.54 13.79 -2.77
CA PHE A 48 -13.82 13.80 -2.07
C PHE A 48 -13.72 14.46 -0.69
N VAL A 49 -12.67 14.18 0.08
CA VAL A 49 -12.43 14.83 1.39
C VAL A 49 -12.35 16.35 1.22
N VAL A 50 -11.60 16.84 0.22
CA VAL A 50 -11.50 18.28 -0.08
C VAL A 50 -12.85 18.86 -0.47
N THR A 51 -13.61 18.18 -1.34
CA THR A 51 -14.94 18.63 -1.79
C THR A 51 -15.91 18.77 -0.61
N TYR A 52 -15.99 17.76 0.26
CA TYR A 52 -16.82 17.83 1.47
C TYR A 52 -16.30 18.84 2.49
N SER A 53 -14.99 19.04 2.59
CA SER A 53 -14.43 20.08 3.49
C SER A 53 -14.81 21.49 3.06
N LEU A 54 -14.80 21.77 1.75
CA LEU A 54 -15.25 23.05 1.21
C LEU A 54 -16.76 23.24 1.42
N LEU A 55 -17.56 22.20 1.16
CA LEU A 55 -18.99 22.25 1.42
C LEU A 55 -19.31 22.46 2.91
N GLY A 56 -18.59 21.77 3.81
CA GLY A 56 -18.71 21.94 5.25
C GLY A 56 -18.32 23.34 5.71
N TYR A 57 -17.24 23.90 5.15
CA TYR A 57 -16.84 25.29 5.39
C TYR A 57 -17.97 26.27 4.99
N TYR A 58 -18.51 26.15 3.77
CA TYR A 58 -19.61 27.02 3.34
C TYR A 58 -20.89 26.85 4.17
N LEU A 59 -21.17 25.64 4.67
CA LEU A 59 -22.39 25.36 5.41
C LEU A 59 -22.32 25.77 6.89
N PHE A 60 -21.12 25.70 7.50
CA PHE A 60 -20.96 25.81 8.95
C PHE A 60 -20.05 26.94 9.43
N SER A 61 -19.40 27.68 8.53
CA SER A 61 -18.45 28.76 8.89
C SER A 61 -19.09 29.92 9.67
N GLU A 62 -20.37 30.20 9.47
CA GLU A 62 -21.08 31.28 10.18
C GLU A 62 -21.40 30.93 11.64
N HIS A 63 -21.27 29.66 12.04
CA HIS A 63 -21.52 29.24 13.40
C HIS A 63 -20.30 29.48 14.28
N VAL A 64 -20.31 30.58 15.04
CA VAL A 64 -19.21 30.99 15.95
C VAL A 64 -18.84 29.88 16.96
N ASP A 65 -19.81 29.05 17.35
CA ASP A 65 -19.63 27.94 18.29
C ASP A 65 -18.91 26.71 17.67
N ASN A 66 -18.79 26.66 16.34
CA ASN A 66 -18.16 25.54 15.62
C ASN A 66 -16.66 25.81 15.40
N GLY A 67 -15.81 25.37 16.33
CA GLY A 67 -14.34 25.40 16.16
C GLY A 67 -13.81 24.51 15.03
N HIS A 68 -14.64 23.64 14.45
CA HIS A 68 -14.25 22.66 13.43
C HIS A 68 -14.29 23.19 11.98
N PHE A 69 -15.07 24.25 11.70
CA PHE A 69 -15.32 24.72 10.34
C PHE A 69 -15.06 26.23 10.15
N GLN A 70 -14.30 26.86 11.04
CA GLN A 70 -14.05 28.31 10.99
C GLN A 70 -13.15 28.73 9.83
N THR A 71 -12.20 27.86 9.45
CA THR A 71 -11.31 28.08 8.32
C THR A 71 -11.34 26.89 7.36
N ILE A 72 -10.90 27.10 6.12
CA ILE A 72 -10.79 26.02 5.13
C ILE A 72 -9.82 24.94 5.63
N SER A 73 -8.72 25.31 6.28
CA SER A 73 -7.77 24.36 6.87
C SER A 73 -8.37 23.54 8.00
N ASP A 74 -9.12 24.18 8.90
CA ASP A 74 -9.76 23.48 10.03
C ASP A 74 -10.84 22.52 9.54
N SER A 75 -11.58 22.94 8.51
CA SER A 75 -12.62 22.12 7.86
C SER A 75 -12.01 20.89 7.20
N PHE A 76 -10.87 21.06 6.52
CA PHE A 76 -10.12 19.97 5.92
C PHE A 76 -9.60 18.99 6.98
N VAL A 77 -8.96 19.50 8.04
CA VAL A 77 -8.46 18.66 9.14
C VAL A 77 -9.62 17.91 9.81
N SER A 78 -10.73 18.59 10.10
CA SER A 78 -11.90 17.99 10.74
C SER A 78 -12.52 16.87 9.89
N MET A 79 -12.65 17.08 8.58
CA MET A 79 -13.11 16.05 7.63
C MET A 79 -12.11 14.91 7.47
N PHE A 80 -10.82 15.21 7.42
CA PHE A 80 -9.75 14.22 7.34
C PHE A 80 -9.66 13.36 8.61
N VAL A 81 -9.89 13.92 9.79
CA VAL A 81 -9.99 13.14 11.03
C VAL A 81 -11.28 12.31 11.05
N LEU A 82 -12.39 12.87 10.55
CA LEU A 82 -13.67 12.16 10.43
C LEU A 82 -13.59 10.98 9.46
N LEU A 83 -12.72 11.03 8.45
CA LEU A 83 -12.40 9.90 7.58
C LEU A 83 -11.99 8.64 8.36
N THR A 84 -11.29 8.84 9.48
CA THR A 84 -10.85 7.77 10.39
C THR A 84 -11.85 7.52 11.52
N THR A 85 -12.98 8.21 11.52
CA THR A 85 -14.03 8.19 12.56
C THR A 85 -13.57 8.58 13.96
N ALA A 86 -12.37 9.18 14.10
CA ALA A 86 -11.76 9.46 15.40
C ALA A 86 -12.41 10.62 16.17
N ASN A 87 -13.12 11.51 15.48
CA ASN A 87 -13.79 12.68 16.05
C ASN A 87 -15.32 12.63 15.91
N PHE A 88 -15.90 11.47 15.57
CA PHE A 88 -17.35 11.29 15.56
C PHE A 88 -17.83 10.76 16.92
N PRO A 89 -18.90 11.31 17.54
CA PRO A 89 -19.84 12.30 17.01
C PRO A 89 -19.45 13.78 17.23
N ASP A 90 -18.36 14.05 17.95
CA ASP A 90 -18.00 15.39 18.44
C ASP A 90 -17.96 16.47 17.34
N VAL A 91 -17.41 16.15 16.17
CA VAL A 91 -17.34 17.07 15.02
C VAL A 91 -18.72 17.49 14.47
N MET A 92 -19.73 16.65 14.67
CA MET A 92 -21.11 16.88 14.21
C MET A 92 -21.94 17.62 15.26
N MET A 93 -21.65 17.43 16.55
CA MET A 93 -22.52 17.86 17.65
C MET A 93 -22.87 19.36 17.64
N PRO A 94 -21.93 20.30 17.44
CA PRO A 94 -22.28 21.71 17.52
C PRO A 94 -23.08 22.20 16.30
N SER A 95 -22.90 21.61 15.11
CA SER A 95 -23.83 21.81 13.98
C SER A 95 -25.20 21.17 14.22
N TYR A 96 -25.24 19.96 14.77
CA TYR A 96 -26.49 19.25 15.08
C TYR A 96 -27.35 19.98 16.11
N ALA A 97 -26.72 20.61 17.11
CA ALA A 97 -27.39 21.39 18.12
C ALA A 97 -28.12 22.62 17.55
N LYS A 98 -27.63 23.20 16.44
CA LYS A 98 -28.29 24.31 15.74
C LYS A 98 -29.49 23.84 14.92
N SER A 99 -29.33 22.75 14.15
CA SER A 99 -30.43 22.14 13.41
C SER A 99 -30.15 20.67 13.17
N LYS A 100 -31.16 19.83 13.46
CA LYS A 100 -31.09 18.39 13.26
C LYS A 100 -30.85 18.01 11.79
N TRP A 101 -31.25 18.86 10.85
CA TRP A 101 -31.03 18.65 9.41
C TRP A 101 -29.56 18.61 9.02
N TYR A 102 -28.67 19.26 9.78
CA TYR A 102 -27.24 19.24 9.51
C TYR A 102 -26.59 17.88 9.75
N ALA A 103 -27.21 16.97 10.51
CA ALA A 103 -26.74 15.59 10.62
C ALA A 103 -26.70 14.89 9.26
N LEU A 104 -27.59 15.26 8.33
CA LEU A 104 -27.64 14.65 7.00
C LEU A 104 -26.32 14.83 6.24
N PHE A 105 -25.64 15.96 6.39
CA PHE A 105 -24.34 16.20 5.77
C PHE A 105 -23.29 15.17 6.23
N PHE A 106 -23.19 14.94 7.54
CA PHE A 106 -22.22 13.99 8.13
C PHE A 106 -22.59 12.54 7.81
N ILE A 107 -23.88 12.20 7.81
CA ILE A 107 -24.36 10.87 7.42
C ILE A 107 -24.01 10.58 5.95
N LEU A 108 -24.27 11.53 5.05
CA LEU A 108 -23.91 11.39 3.63
C LEU A 108 -22.40 11.27 3.46
N TYR A 109 -21.61 12.06 4.18
CA TYR A 109 -20.15 11.94 4.17
C TYR A 109 -19.69 10.54 4.59
N ILE A 110 -20.22 10.01 5.69
CA ILE A 110 -19.86 8.67 6.19
C ILE A 110 -20.27 7.60 5.17
N ILE A 111 -21.47 7.67 4.61
CA ILE A 111 -21.91 6.70 3.60
C ILE A 111 -21.01 6.73 2.37
N THR A 112 -20.81 7.91 1.79
CA THR A 112 -20.07 8.06 0.52
C THR A 112 -18.58 7.82 0.71
N VAL A 113 -17.95 8.39 1.73
CA VAL A 113 -16.49 8.35 1.88
C VAL A 113 -16.02 7.12 2.66
N LEU A 114 -16.65 6.79 3.78
CA LEU A 114 -16.23 5.65 4.60
C LEU A 114 -16.78 4.33 4.06
N TYR A 115 -18.07 4.23 3.74
CA TYR A 115 -18.63 2.93 3.33
C TYR A 115 -18.49 2.64 1.84
N VAL A 116 -18.58 3.65 0.96
CA VAL A 116 -18.40 3.42 -0.48
C VAL A 116 -16.94 3.54 -0.87
N LEU A 117 -16.32 4.72 -0.70
CA LEU A 117 -14.97 4.97 -1.22
C LEU A 117 -13.88 4.15 -0.51
N MET A 118 -13.85 4.05 0.82
CA MET A 118 -12.82 3.25 1.50
C MET A 118 -12.93 1.75 1.18
N ASN A 119 -14.14 1.20 1.08
CA ASN A 119 -14.31 -0.20 0.70
C ASN A 119 -13.93 -0.45 -0.77
N LEU A 120 -14.25 0.48 -1.66
CA LEU A 120 -13.78 0.43 -3.05
C LEU A 120 -12.25 0.52 -3.12
N MET A 121 -11.65 1.42 -2.36
CA MET A 121 -10.19 1.55 -2.25
C MET A 121 -9.57 0.24 -1.77
N LEU A 122 -10.11 -0.36 -0.70
CA LEU A 122 -9.63 -1.65 -0.19
C LEU A 122 -9.70 -2.74 -1.26
N ALA A 123 -10.80 -2.80 -2.02
CA ALA A 123 -10.99 -3.77 -3.09
C ALA A 123 -9.94 -3.60 -4.21
N VAL A 124 -9.70 -2.36 -4.67
CA VAL A 124 -8.71 -2.07 -5.72
C VAL A 124 -7.28 -2.36 -5.25
N VAL A 125 -6.96 -1.97 -4.01
CA VAL A 125 -5.65 -2.26 -3.41
C VAL A 125 -5.43 -3.78 -3.32
N TYR A 126 -6.45 -4.52 -2.89
CA TYR A 126 -6.40 -5.98 -2.81
C TYR A 126 -6.24 -6.63 -4.18
N GLU A 127 -6.99 -6.18 -5.19
CA GLU A 127 -6.87 -6.68 -6.56
C GLU A 127 -5.45 -6.43 -7.12
N THR A 128 -4.93 -5.22 -6.92
CA THR A 128 -3.60 -4.83 -7.40
C THR A 128 -2.51 -5.64 -6.70
N PHE A 129 -2.59 -5.77 -5.38
CA PHE A 129 -1.67 -6.59 -4.60
C PHE A 129 -1.70 -8.05 -5.08
N THR A 130 -2.89 -8.62 -5.25
CA THR A 130 -3.08 -10.00 -5.76
C THR A 130 -2.50 -10.16 -7.16
N ARG A 131 -2.67 -9.18 -8.05
CA ARG A 131 -2.09 -9.18 -9.40
C ARG A 131 -0.56 -9.21 -9.35
N ILE A 132 0.04 -8.33 -8.55
CA ILE A 132 1.50 -8.24 -8.37
C ILE A 132 2.05 -9.57 -7.82
N GLU A 133 1.41 -10.15 -6.82
CA GLU A 133 1.84 -11.43 -6.24
C GLU A 133 1.74 -12.58 -7.24
N ARG A 134 0.67 -12.64 -8.04
CA ARG A 134 0.52 -13.65 -9.12
C ARG A 134 1.62 -13.50 -10.17
N GLU A 135 1.93 -12.28 -10.60
CA GLU A 135 2.98 -12.01 -11.57
C GLU A 135 4.37 -12.40 -11.05
N LYS A 136 4.68 -12.07 -9.80
CA LYS A 136 5.92 -12.50 -9.14
C LYS A 136 6.02 -14.02 -9.07
N CYS A 137 4.98 -14.70 -8.61
CA CYS A 137 4.94 -16.16 -8.55
C CYS A 137 5.17 -16.79 -9.93
N ARG A 138 4.46 -16.27 -10.95
CA ARG A 138 4.63 -16.72 -12.34
C ARG A 138 6.06 -16.49 -12.85
N ALA A 139 6.64 -15.32 -12.59
CA ALA A 139 8.01 -15.01 -12.99
C ALA A 139 9.04 -15.96 -12.32
N LEU A 140 8.86 -16.26 -11.02
CA LEU A 140 9.71 -17.19 -10.29
C LEU A 140 9.60 -18.63 -10.82
N LEU A 141 8.38 -19.09 -11.10
CA LEU A 141 8.14 -20.42 -11.68
C LEU A 141 8.74 -20.55 -13.09
N LEU A 142 8.58 -19.52 -13.93
CA LEU A 142 9.18 -19.50 -15.27
C LEU A 142 10.71 -19.46 -15.20
N HIS A 143 11.28 -18.70 -14.27
CA HIS A 143 12.73 -18.68 -14.04
C HIS A 143 13.25 -20.06 -13.62
N ARG A 144 12.60 -20.72 -12.65
CA ARG A 144 12.94 -22.10 -12.24
C ARG A 144 12.84 -23.07 -13.42
N ARG A 145 11.76 -23.02 -14.20
CA ARG A 145 11.56 -23.88 -15.38
C ARG A 145 12.62 -23.64 -16.47
N ARG A 146 13.05 -22.40 -16.68
CA ARG A 146 14.14 -22.09 -17.61
C ARG A 146 15.47 -22.64 -17.09
N ALA A 147 15.78 -22.43 -15.82
CA ALA A 147 17.01 -22.95 -15.20
C ALA A 147 17.09 -24.49 -15.27
N THR A 148 16.00 -25.20 -14.96
CA THR A 148 15.95 -26.67 -15.07
C THR A 148 16.07 -27.14 -16.52
N ARG A 149 15.46 -26.43 -17.48
CA ARG A 149 15.60 -26.75 -18.90
C ARG A 149 17.03 -26.52 -19.41
N HIS A 150 17.70 -25.47 -18.95
CA HIS A 150 19.12 -25.22 -19.25
C HIS A 150 20.01 -26.31 -18.64
N ALA A 151 19.80 -26.65 -17.37
CA ALA A 151 20.51 -27.74 -16.72
C ALA A 151 20.30 -29.08 -17.45
N PHE A 152 19.06 -29.41 -17.83
CA PHE A 152 18.74 -30.61 -18.60
C PHE A 152 19.52 -30.65 -19.93
N ARG A 153 19.54 -29.56 -20.69
CA ARG A 153 20.29 -29.47 -21.96
C ARG A 153 21.79 -29.70 -21.77
N LEU A 154 22.36 -29.28 -20.65
CA LEU A 154 23.78 -29.48 -20.34
C LEU A 154 24.11 -30.91 -19.89
N LEU A 155 23.17 -31.63 -19.28
CA LEU A 155 23.37 -32.98 -18.74
C LEU A 155 23.15 -34.10 -19.76
N VAL A 156 22.42 -33.80 -20.83
CA VAL A 156 22.10 -34.74 -21.91
C VAL A 156 23.33 -35.01 -22.79
N SER A 157 23.53 -36.28 -23.18
CA SER A 157 24.63 -36.69 -24.07
C SER A 157 24.16 -36.76 -25.52
N ARG A 158 25.05 -36.49 -26.50
CA ARG A 158 24.78 -36.61 -27.94
C ARG A 158 24.18 -37.97 -28.36
N ARG A 159 24.46 -39.04 -27.61
CA ARG A 159 23.93 -40.39 -27.88
C ARG A 159 22.48 -40.62 -27.39
N ALA A 160 21.98 -39.79 -26.48
CA ALA A 160 20.64 -39.95 -25.89
C ALA A 160 20.03 -38.56 -25.59
N PRO A 161 19.54 -37.84 -26.62
CA PRO A 161 19.14 -36.42 -26.51
C PRO A 161 17.90 -36.16 -25.63
N LEU A 162 17.13 -37.21 -25.29
CA LEU A 162 15.88 -37.09 -24.55
C LEU A 162 15.98 -37.59 -23.10
N ALA A 163 17.12 -38.10 -22.66
CA ALA A 163 17.28 -38.69 -21.34
C ALA A 163 18.61 -38.30 -20.67
N VAL A 164 18.57 -38.12 -19.35
CA VAL A 164 19.75 -37.87 -18.53
C VAL A 164 20.24 -39.20 -17.95
N ARG A 165 21.52 -39.52 -18.13
CA ARG A 165 22.12 -40.71 -17.49
C ARG A 165 22.27 -40.48 -15.99
N LEU A 166 22.04 -41.52 -15.21
CA LEU A 166 22.14 -41.48 -13.74
C LEU A 166 23.50 -40.93 -13.27
N ARG A 167 24.60 -41.25 -13.96
CA ARG A 167 25.94 -40.72 -13.64
C ARG A 167 26.04 -39.19 -13.74
N HIS A 168 25.46 -38.58 -14.76
CA HIS A 168 25.46 -37.12 -14.93
C HIS A 168 24.55 -36.45 -13.90
N PHE A 169 23.40 -37.05 -13.61
CA PHE A 169 22.48 -36.56 -12.57
C PHE A 169 23.12 -36.62 -11.17
N ALA A 170 23.77 -37.74 -10.83
CA ALA A 170 24.51 -37.90 -9.58
C ALA A 170 25.65 -36.87 -9.44
N GLY A 171 26.37 -36.59 -10.53
CA GLY A 171 27.40 -35.54 -10.56
C GLY A 171 26.85 -34.14 -10.28
N LEU A 172 25.69 -33.79 -10.85
CA LEU A 172 25.01 -32.52 -10.55
C LEU A 172 24.60 -32.45 -9.08
N MET A 173 23.93 -33.49 -8.56
CA MET A 173 23.43 -33.53 -7.18
C MET A 173 24.56 -33.37 -6.17
N ARG A 174 25.72 -33.98 -6.43
CA ARG A 174 26.91 -33.85 -5.57
C ARG A 174 27.41 -32.40 -5.45
N HIS A 175 27.20 -31.54 -6.44
CA HIS A 175 27.56 -30.12 -6.37
C HIS A 175 26.41 -29.23 -5.90
N TYR A 176 25.18 -29.54 -6.29
CA TYR A 176 24.00 -28.72 -5.99
C TYR A 176 23.49 -28.92 -4.56
N ALA A 177 23.52 -30.16 -4.06
CA ALA A 177 23.06 -30.54 -2.73
C ALA A 177 24.03 -31.58 -2.12
N PRO A 178 25.26 -31.18 -1.72
CA PRO A 178 26.31 -32.09 -1.27
C PRO A 178 26.02 -32.81 0.06
N HIS A 179 25.03 -32.33 0.82
CA HIS A 179 24.65 -32.85 2.13
C HIS A 179 23.32 -33.62 2.13
N TYR A 180 22.77 -33.91 0.96
CA TYR A 180 21.60 -34.77 0.75
C TYR A 180 21.98 -36.06 0.03
#